data_AF-A0A8T7CAH8-F1
#
_entry.id   AF-A0A8T7CAH8-F1
#
_cell.length_a   1.000
_cell.length_b   1.000
_cell.length_c   1.000
_cell.angle_alpha   90.00
_cell.angle_beta   90.00
_cell.angle_gamma   90.00
#
_symmetry.space_group_name_H-M   'P 1'
#
loop_
_entity.id
_entity.type
_entity.pdbx_description
1 polymer ?
#
loop_
_entity_poly.entity_id
_entity_poly.type
_entity_poly.pdbx_seq_one_letter_code
_entity_poly.pdbx_strand_id
1 'polypeptide(L)'
;MNRTTAKWLLILAVLLLLAGRTAAAPSPSEDHFAYGSVSAPAQPGQRSLAQDRVSLDEAAAMVRRQTGGRIIKASSRSSNGRTVHFIRVLTRDGKVFTVRVDAASGRVL
;
A
#
# COMPACT_ATOMS: atom_id res chain seq x y z
N MET A 1 -2.30 -33.32 -3.81
CA MET A 1 -3.60 -32.60 -3.86
C MET A 1 -3.31 -31.11 -3.95
N ASN A 2 -3.31 -30.59 -5.18
CA ASN A 2 -2.61 -29.37 -5.58
C ASN A 2 -3.67 -28.46 -6.19
N ARG A 3 -4.21 -27.50 -5.42
CA ARG A 3 -5.15 -26.48 -5.93
C ARG A 3 -5.05 -25.20 -5.11
N THR A 4 -4.30 -24.22 -5.62
CA THR A 4 -4.52 -22.75 -5.46
C THR A 4 -3.35 -21.91 -6.03
N THR A 5 -2.50 -22.48 -6.88
CA THR A 5 -1.52 -21.75 -7.71
C THR A 5 -2.16 -20.93 -8.84
N ALA A 6 -3.47 -21.00 -9.03
CA ALA A 6 -4.20 -20.37 -10.12
C ALA A 6 -5.12 -19.23 -9.62
N LYS A 7 -4.52 -18.11 -9.19
CA LYS A 7 -5.14 -16.76 -9.14
C LYS A 7 -4.06 -15.70 -8.86
N TRP A 8 -2.89 -15.91 -9.45
CA TRP A 8 -1.70 -15.05 -9.35
C TRP A 8 -1.19 -14.62 -10.73
N LEU A 9 -2.09 -14.61 -11.70
CA LEU A 9 -1.87 -14.05 -13.02
C LEU A 9 -3.01 -13.06 -13.27
N LEU A 10 -2.67 -11.90 -13.83
CA LEU A 10 -3.53 -10.72 -13.99
C LEU A 10 -3.63 -9.85 -12.73
N ILE A 11 -2.58 -9.10 -12.43
CA ILE A 11 -2.57 -7.62 -12.44
C ILE A 11 -1.07 -7.26 -12.52
N LEU A 12 -0.45 -7.69 -13.62
CA LEU A 12 0.85 -7.21 -14.10
C LEU A 12 0.57 -6.39 -15.36
N ALA A 13 -0.22 -5.32 -15.23
CA ALA A 13 -0.41 -4.29 -16.26
C ALA A 13 -1.36 -3.24 -15.70
N VAL A 14 -0.85 -2.24 -15.00
CA VAL A 14 -1.07 -0.80 -15.27
C VAL A 14 0.02 -0.11 -14.44
N LEU A 15 1.25 -0.20 -14.93
CA LEU A 15 2.30 0.73 -14.55
C LEU A 15 2.49 1.64 -15.77
N LEU A 16 2.37 2.95 -15.53
CA LEU A 16 2.74 4.07 -16.39
C LEU A 16 1.92 4.31 -17.68
N LEU A 17 1.20 5.43 -17.68
CA LEU A 17 1.13 6.31 -18.86
C LEU A 17 1.38 7.74 -18.41
N LEU A 18 2.66 8.11 -18.50
CA LEU A 18 3.19 9.45 -18.40
C LEU A 18 3.74 9.79 -19.80
N ALA A 19 2.97 10.47 -20.65
CA ALA A 19 3.48 11.20 -21.82
C ALA A 19 2.40 12.08 -22.49
N GLY A 20 2.68 13.38 -22.60
CA GLY A 20 2.13 14.25 -23.63
C GLY A 20 0.83 15.01 -23.29
N ARG A 21 0.92 16.08 -22.48
CA ARG A 21 -0.07 17.17 -22.59
C ARG A 21 0.58 18.28 -23.40
N THR A 22 0.11 18.47 -24.62
CA THR A 22 0.49 19.61 -25.47
C THR A 22 0.09 20.90 -24.76
N ALA A 23 1.04 21.82 -24.66
CA ALA A 23 0.83 23.17 -24.17
C ALA A 23 0.03 23.96 -25.21
N ALA A 24 -1.19 24.36 -24.87
CA ALA A 24 -1.88 25.47 -25.51
C ALA A 24 -1.86 26.65 -24.52
N ALA A 25 -1.24 27.74 -24.97
CA ALA A 25 -1.04 28.99 -24.24
C ALA A 25 -2.37 29.78 -24.06
N PRO A 26 -2.38 30.82 -23.22
CA PRO A 26 -3.55 31.26 -22.43
C PRO A 26 -4.38 32.38 -23.08
N SER A 27 -5.64 32.47 -22.67
CA SER A 27 -6.45 33.69 -22.79
C SER A 27 -6.68 34.26 -21.39
N PRO A 28 -6.15 35.45 -21.05
CA PRO A 28 -6.41 36.12 -19.78
C PRO A 28 -7.67 36.98 -19.91
N SER A 29 -8.68 36.66 -19.11
CA SER A 29 -9.63 37.67 -18.64
C SER A 29 -9.71 37.51 -17.13
N GLU A 30 -8.88 38.33 -16.50
CA GLU A 30 -8.68 38.53 -15.09
C GLU A 30 -9.94 39.10 -14.46
N ASP A 31 -10.34 38.56 -13.31
CA ASP A 31 -10.87 39.32 -12.16
C ASP A 31 -11.41 38.35 -11.10
N HIS A 32 -10.50 37.62 -10.45
CA HIS A 32 -10.84 36.92 -9.21
C HIS A 32 -9.75 37.21 -8.19
N PHE A 33 -10.01 38.28 -7.43
CA PHE A 33 -9.21 38.79 -6.34
C PHE A 33 -8.79 37.68 -5.38
N ALA A 34 -7.53 37.77 -4.99
CA ALA A 34 -6.84 36.94 -4.03
C ALA A 34 -7.64 36.73 -2.73
N TYR A 35 -7.86 35.46 -2.39
CA TYR A 35 -7.85 35.03 -0.99
C TYR A 35 -7.07 33.73 -0.87
N GLY A 36 -5.99 33.82 -0.11
CA GLY A 36 -5.56 32.81 0.86
C GLY A 36 -5.32 31.39 0.36
N SER A 37 -4.05 31.04 0.29
CA SER A 37 -3.50 29.73 0.65
C SER A 37 -4.44 28.86 1.51
N VAL A 38 -5.16 27.94 0.88
CA VAL A 38 -5.59 26.71 1.56
C VAL A 38 -4.55 25.67 1.23
N SER A 39 -3.65 25.49 2.20
CA SER A 39 -2.76 24.35 2.32
C SER A 39 -3.46 23.09 1.83
N ALA A 40 -2.87 22.40 0.86
CA ALA A 40 -3.27 21.04 0.55
C ALA A 40 -3.39 20.28 1.89
N PRO A 41 -4.53 19.64 2.21
CA PRO A 41 -4.58 18.80 3.38
C PRO A 41 -3.50 17.74 3.16
N ALA A 42 -2.42 17.82 3.94
CA ALA A 42 -1.52 16.70 4.14
C ALA A 42 -2.43 15.59 4.61
N GLN A 43 -2.83 14.71 3.68
CA GLN A 43 -3.72 13.59 3.94
C GLN A 43 -3.08 12.86 5.11
N PRO A 44 -3.64 12.96 6.34
CA PRO A 44 -3.15 12.18 7.45
C PRO A 44 -3.43 10.76 6.98
N GLY A 45 -2.36 10.06 6.57
CA GLY A 45 -2.44 8.71 6.06
C GLY A 45 -3.38 7.94 6.95
N GLN A 46 -4.52 7.60 6.37
CA GLN A 46 -5.68 6.93 6.93
C GLN A 46 -5.35 6.25 8.26
N ARG A 47 -5.46 7.00 9.36
CA ARG A 47 -5.48 6.41 10.71
C ARG A 47 -6.85 5.77 10.87
N SER A 48 -7.05 4.68 10.13
CA SER A 48 -8.25 3.87 10.17
C SER A 48 -8.42 3.42 11.61
N LEU A 49 -9.50 3.89 12.20
CA LEU A 49 -9.98 3.58 13.54
C LEU A 49 -10.17 2.05 13.66
N ALA A 50 -9.17 1.34 14.18
CA ALA A 50 -9.29 -0.05 14.56
C ALA A 50 -8.64 -0.22 15.93
N GLN A 51 -9.44 0.06 16.95
CA GLN A 51 -9.13 -0.26 18.34
C GLN A 51 -8.73 -1.76 18.43
N ASP A 52 -7.63 -2.03 19.12
CA ASP A 52 -7.08 -3.34 19.50
C ASP A 52 -6.56 -4.31 18.41
N ARG A 53 -6.35 -3.88 17.17
CA ARG A 53 -5.75 -4.76 16.13
C ARG A 53 -4.51 -4.17 15.49
N VAL A 54 -3.54 -5.04 15.23
CA VAL A 54 -2.35 -4.70 14.45
C VAL A 54 -2.79 -4.28 13.06
N SER A 55 -2.35 -3.10 12.65
CA SER A 55 -2.67 -2.57 11.33
C SER A 55 -1.77 -3.18 10.25
N LEU A 56 -2.20 -3.10 8.99
CA LEU A 56 -1.41 -3.60 7.86
C LEU A 56 -0.04 -2.90 7.75
N ASP A 57 -0.02 -1.59 7.98
CA ASP A 57 1.21 -0.79 7.96
C ASP A 57 2.14 -1.16 9.12
N GLU A 58 1.57 -1.35 10.32
CA GLU A 58 2.30 -1.77 11.51
C GLU A 58 2.94 -3.16 11.30
N ALA A 59 2.17 -4.12 10.78
CA ALA A 59 2.68 -5.44 10.40
C ALA A 59 3.80 -5.34 9.36
N ALA A 60 3.65 -4.47 8.34
CA ALA A 60 4.69 -4.24 7.35
C ALA A 60 5.97 -3.64 7.97
N ALA A 61 5.83 -2.70 8.91
CA ALA A 61 6.94 -2.10 9.63
C ALA A 61 7.65 -3.10 10.56
N MET A 62 6.90 -3.97 11.24
CA MET A 62 7.45 -5.08 12.03
C MET A 62 8.29 -6.01 11.16
N VAL A 63 7.72 -6.48 10.05
CA VAL A 63 8.40 -7.40 9.13
C VAL A 63 9.63 -6.75 8.50
N ARG A 64 9.55 -5.46 8.13
CA ARG A 64 10.71 -4.72 7.60
C ARG A 64 11.84 -4.65 8.61
N ARG A 65 11.55 -4.33 9.88
CA ARG A 65 12.54 -4.28 10.96
C ARG A 65 13.18 -5.64 11.22
N GLN A 66 12.38 -6.71 11.19
CA GLN A 66 12.84 -8.06 11.48
C GLN A 66 13.69 -8.65 10.35
N THR A 67 13.30 -8.41 9.09
CA THR A 67 13.94 -9.03 7.93
C THR A 67 15.06 -8.18 7.32
N GLY A 68 15.03 -6.86 7.53
CA GLY A 68 15.90 -5.91 6.83
C GLY A 68 15.69 -5.86 5.31
N GLY A 69 14.64 -6.53 4.81
CA GLY A 69 14.29 -6.61 3.39
C GLY A 69 13.38 -5.47 2.94
N ARG A 70 13.23 -5.32 1.62
CA ARG A 70 12.33 -4.34 1.03
C ARG A 70 10.91 -4.90 0.97
N ILE A 71 9.95 -4.21 1.56
CA ILE A 71 8.53 -4.57 1.41
C ILE A 71 8.09 -4.20 0.00
N ILE A 72 7.60 -5.19 -0.75
CA ILE A 72 7.10 -4.98 -2.12
C ILE A 72 5.58 -5.00 -2.18
N LYS A 73 4.92 -5.64 -1.21
CA LYS A 73 3.46 -5.65 -1.10
C LYS A 73 3.04 -6.00 0.33
N ALA A 74 2.03 -5.32 0.83
CA ALA A 74 1.32 -5.66 2.05
C ALA A 74 -0.16 -5.84 1.69
N SER A 75 -0.80 -6.90 2.18
CA SER A 75 -2.23 -7.15 1.98
C SER A 75 -2.86 -7.75 3.22
N SER A 76 -4.12 -7.46 3.48
CA SER A 76 -4.90 -8.10 4.54
C SER A 76 -5.91 -9.05 3.94
N ARG A 77 -6.04 -10.25 4.51
CA ARG A 77 -7.13 -11.17 4.18
C ARG A 77 -7.90 -11.51 5.45
N SER A 78 -9.20 -11.26 5.43
CA SER A 78 -10.11 -11.72 6.46
C SER A 78 -10.84 -12.98 6.00
N SER A 79 -10.88 -14.00 6.85
CA SER A 79 -11.62 -15.24 6.62
C SER A 79 -12.04 -15.85 7.95
N ASN A 80 -13.31 -16.25 8.08
CA ASN A 80 -13.86 -16.84 9.32
C ASN A 80 -13.59 -16.00 10.57
N GLY A 81 -13.74 -14.67 10.48
CA GLY A 81 -13.48 -13.75 11.58
C GLY A 81 -12.00 -13.54 11.93
N ARG A 82 -11.07 -14.25 11.26
CA ARG A 82 -9.63 -14.07 11.43
C ARG A 82 -9.07 -13.20 10.31
N THR A 83 -8.34 -12.16 10.70
CA THR A 83 -7.62 -11.32 9.75
C THR A 83 -6.14 -11.66 9.79
N VAL A 84 -5.55 -11.94 8.63
CA VAL A 84 -4.12 -12.22 8.46
C VAL A 84 -3.54 -11.24 7.46
N HIS A 85 -2.46 -10.58 7.85
CA HIS A 85 -1.65 -9.75 6.97
C HIS A 85 -0.61 -10.60 6.24
N PHE A 86 -0.48 -10.37 4.95
CA PHE A 86 0.46 -11.01 4.05
C PHE A 86 1.45 -9.95 3.59
N ILE A 87 2.69 -10.05 4.06
CA ILE A 87 3.75 -9.11 3.78
C ILE A 87 4.76 -9.78 2.85
N ARG A 88 4.85 -9.31 1.60
CA ARG A 88 5.84 -9.79 0.63
C ARG A 88 7.13 -8.99 0.78
N VAL A 89 8.21 -9.71 1.04
CA VAL A 89 9.54 -9.15 1.30
C VAL A 89 10.48 -9.58 0.19
N LEU A 90 11.21 -8.62 -0.35
CA LEU A 90 12.34 -8.82 -1.24
C LEU A 90 13.64 -8.77 -0.43
N THR A 91 14.40 -9.85 -0.48
CA THR A 91 15.76 -9.94 0.10
C THR A 91 16.79 -9.23 -0.78
N ARG A 92 17.98 -8.97 -0.22
CA ARG A 92 19.11 -8.43 -0.99
C ARG A 92 19.56 -9.36 -2.12
N ASP A 93 19.43 -10.67 -1.90
CA ASP A 93 19.72 -11.72 -2.90
C ASP A 93 18.63 -11.87 -3.98
N GLY A 94 17.64 -10.98 -4.03
CA GLY A 94 16.59 -10.98 -5.05
C GLY A 94 15.46 -12.01 -4.80
N LYS A 95 15.52 -12.77 -3.71
CA LYS A 95 14.46 -13.74 -3.34
C LYS A 95 13.26 -13.02 -2.74
N VAL A 96 12.06 -13.46 -3.13
CA VAL A 96 10.79 -12.96 -2.57
C VAL A 96 10.16 -14.03 -1.70
N PHE A 97 9.79 -13.68 -0.48
CA PHE A 97 9.01 -14.54 0.41
C PHE A 97 7.85 -13.77 1.02
N THR A 98 6.87 -14.50 1.56
CA THR A 98 5.68 -13.92 2.18
C THR A 98 5.67 -14.24 3.66
N VAL A 99 5.61 -13.20 4.49
CA VAL A 99 5.42 -13.30 5.94
C VAL A 99 3.94 -13.14 6.25
N ARG A 100 3.40 -14.04 7.07
CA ARG A 100 2.01 -13.99 7.53
C ARG A 100 1.99 -13.44 8.94
N VAL A 101 1.13 -12.47 9.22
CA VAL A 101 0.99 -11.87 10.55
C VAL A 101 -0.47 -11.90 10.95
N ASP A 102 -0.78 -12.46 12.11
CA ASP A 102 -2.12 -12.42 12.67
C ASP A 102 -2.47 -10.99 13.11
N ALA A 103 -3.58 -10.44 12.61
CA ALA A 103 -3.96 -9.05 12.87
C ALA A 103 -4.46 -8.83 14.30
N ALA A 104 -4.95 -9.87 14.98
CA ALA A 104 -5.46 -9.76 16.34
C ALA A 104 -4.33 -9.74 17.37
N SER A 105 -3.24 -10.49 17.12
CA SER A 105 -2.15 -10.66 18.08
C SER A 105 -0.80 -10.09 17.62
N GLY A 106 -0.64 -9.72 16.35
CA GLY A 106 0.66 -9.36 15.77
C GLY A 106 1.63 -10.52 15.60
N ARG A 107 1.20 -11.76 15.87
CA ARG A 107 2.06 -12.94 15.79
C ARG A 107 2.37 -13.31 14.34
N VAL A 108 3.64 -13.58 14.06
CA VAL A 108 4.06 -14.17 12.78
C VAL A 108 3.64 -15.64 12.74
N LEU A 109 2.96 -16.05 11.65
CA LEU A 109 2.38 -17.38 11.44
C LEU A 109 3.18 -18.23 10.44
#